data_AF-A0A7C7VPT2-F1
#
_entry.id   AF-A0A7C7VPT2-F1
#
_cell.length_a   1.000
_cell.length_b   1.000
_cell.length_c   1.000
_cell.angle_alpha   90.00
_cell.angle_beta   90.00
_cell.angle_gamma   90.00
#
_symmetry.space_group_name_H-M   'P 1'
#
loop_
_entity.id
_entity.type
_entity.pdbx_description
1 polymer ?
#
loop_
_entity_poly.entity_id
_entity_poly.type
_entity_poly.pdbx_seq_one_letter_code
_entity_poly.pdbx_strand_id
1 'polypeptide(L)' 'MNTHTPSAKEAIRRSRIALRKGKQDIARSWAEKAASLAPNLEEVWLLLAATSRPQLSVHYL' A
#
# COMPACT_ATOMS: atom_id res chain seq x y z
N MET A 1 -14.12 -14.89 -14.01
CA MET A 1 -14.75 -14.27 -12.82
C MET A 1 -13.67 -13.51 -12.05
N ASN A 2 -13.73 -12.18 -12.03
CA ASN A 2 -12.75 -11.29 -11.38
C ASN A 2 -12.90 -11.32 -9.85
N THR A 3 -12.23 -12.27 -9.19
CA THR A 3 -12.25 -12.41 -7.71
C THR A 3 -11.26 -11.50 -7.00
N HIS A 4 -10.38 -10.80 -7.73
CA HIS A 4 -9.32 -9.94 -7.15
C HIS A 4 -9.82 -8.59 -6.63
N THR A 5 -10.92 -8.07 -7.18
CA THR A 5 -11.45 -6.73 -6.88
C THR A 5 -11.87 -6.50 -5.43
N PRO A 6 -12.65 -7.39 -4.76
CA PRO A 6 -13.04 -7.17 -3.37
C PRO A 6 -11.86 -7.28 -2.41
N SER A 7 -10.91 -8.18 -2.67
CA SER A 7 -9.72 -8.37 -1.83
C SER A 7 -8.73 -7.21 -1.95
N ALA A 8 -8.52 -6.69 -3.16
CA ALA A 8 -7.68 -5.51 -3.40
C ALA A 8 -8.28 -4.26 -2.74
N LYS A 9 -9.58 -4.03 -2.89
CA LYS A 9 -10.28 -2.89 -2.25
C LYS A 9 -10.18 -2.93 -0.73
N GLU A 10 -10.30 -4.12 -0.12
CA GLU A 10 -10.14 -4.26 1.32
C GLU A 10 -8.69 -4.00 1.76
N ALA A 11 -7.71 -4.48 1.01
CA ALA A 11 -6.30 -4.19 1.28
C ALA A 11 -5.99 -2.69 1.19
N ILE A 12 -6.48 -2.00 0.14
CA ILE A 12 -6.41 -0.54 -0.02
C ILE A 12 -7.03 0.17 1.20
N ARG A 13 -8.24 -0.24 1.60
CA ARG A 13 -8.94 0.36 2.74
C ARG A 13 -8.14 0.21 4.03
N ARG A 14 -7.59 -0.97 4.29
CA ARG A 14 -6.76 -1.24 5.48
C ARG A 14 -5.45 -0.44 5.46
N SER A 15 -4.80 -0.33 4.30
CA SER A 15 -3.61 0.51 4.14
C SER A 15 -3.90 1.98 4.49
N ARG A 16 -4.98 2.55 3.93
CA ARG A 16 -5.43 3.92 4.25
C ARG A 16 -5.71 4.12 5.75
N ILE A 17 -6.36 3.16 6.41
CA ILE A 17 -6.62 3.23 7.86
C ILE A 17 -5.30 3.22 8.65
N ALA A 18 -4.34 2.38 8.26
CA ALA A 18 -3.04 2.30 8.93
C ALA A 18 -2.23 3.59 8.73
N LEU A 19 -2.23 4.19 7.53
CA LEU A 19 -1.63 5.50 7.26
C LEU A 19 -2.21 6.58 8.18
N ARG A 20 -3.55 6.67 8.27
CA ARG A 20 -4.21 7.64 9.17
C ARG A 20 -3.87 7.43 10.64
N LYS A 21 -3.50 6.21 11.04
CA LYS A 21 -3.07 5.87 12.40
C LYS A 21 -1.55 6.04 12.61
N GLY A 22 -0.81 6.54 11.63
CA GLY A 22 0.65 6.66 11.67
C GLY A 22 1.40 5.32 11.62
N LYS A 23 0.69 4.21 11.36
CA LYS A 23 1.27 2.86 11.34
C LYS A 23 1.86 2.55 9.97
N GLN A 24 2.99 3.18 9.66
CA GLN A 24 3.65 3.15 8.35
C GLN A 24 3.99 1.73 7.85
N ASP A 25 4.58 0.88 8.68
CA ASP A 25 4.98 -0.47 8.25
C ASP A 25 3.76 -1.35 7.94
N ILE A 26 2.71 -1.25 8.76
CA ILE A 26 1.44 -1.95 8.52
C ILE A 26 0.76 -1.43 7.25
N ALA A 27 0.80 -0.12 7.02
CA ALA A 27 0.25 0.49 5.82
C ALA A 27 0.97 -0.01 4.55
N ARG A 28 2.31 -0.12 4.59
CA ARG A 28 3.12 -0.68 3.51
C ARG A 28 2.72 -2.12 3.20
N SER A 29 2.65 -3.01 4.20
CA SER A 29 2.29 -4.41 3.98
C SER A 29 0.91 -4.57 3.32
N TRP A 30 -0.07 -3.74 3.70
CA TRP A 30 -1.39 -3.75 3.05
C TRP A 30 -1.35 -3.17 1.63
N ALA A 31 -0.52 -2.16 1.36
CA ALA A 31 -0.34 -1.61 0.03
C ALA A 31 0.35 -2.61 -0.93
N GLU A 32 1.38 -3.31 -0.46
CA GLU A 32 2.06 -4.39 -1.20
C GLU A 32 1.07 -5.52 -1.54
N LYS A 33 0.24 -5.93 -0.56
CA LYS A 33 -0.81 -6.92 -0.80
C LYS A 33 -1.81 -6.44 -1.85
N ALA A 34 -2.21 -5.17 -1.81
CA ALA A 34 -3.06 -4.61 -2.84
C ALA A 34 -2.39 -4.61 -4.22
N ALA A 35 -1.06 -4.42 -4.28
CA ALA A 35 -0.30 -4.34 -5.53
C ALA A 35 -0.22 -5.71 -6.21
N SER A 36 0.00 -6.76 -5.41
CA SER A 36 -0.03 -8.14 -5.90
C SER A 36 -1.43 -8.57 -6.37
N LEU A 37 -2.49 -7.99 -5.81
CA LEU A 37 -3.87 -8.33 -6.17
C LEU A 37 -4.40 -7.55 -7.38
N ALA A 38 -4.01 -6.27 -7.51
CA ALA A 38 -4.50 -5.37 -8.54
C ALA A 38 -3.41 -4.38 -8.97
N PRO A 39 -2.36 -4.86 -9.67
CA PRO A 39 -1.23 -4.02 -10.08
C PRO A 39 -1.61 -2.94 -11.10
N ASN A 40 -2.75 -3.12 -11.78
CA ASN A 40 -3.32 -2.19 -12.74
C ASN A 40 -4.10 -1.03 -12.08
N LEU A 41 -4.28 -1.04 -10.76
CA LEU A 41 -4.91 0.07 -10.03
C LEU A 41 -3.85 1.08 -9.58
N GLU A 42 -3.90 2.27 -10.18
CA GLU A 42 -3.03 3.41 -9.85
C GLU A 42 -2.98 3.70 -8.34
N GLU A 43 -4.13 3.66 -7.68
CA GLU A 43 -4.29 3.94 -6.26
C GLU A 43 -3.31 3.15 -5.37
N VAL A 44 -2.96 1.94 -5.79
CA VAL A 44 -2.06 1.09 -5.03
C VAL A 44 -0.62 1.62 -5.04
N TRP A 45 -0.16 2.15 -6.18
CA TRP A 45 1.16 2.75 -6.30
C TRP A 45 1.25 4.06 -5.52
N LEU A 46 0.16 4.84 -5.50
CA LEU A 46 0.06 6.03 -4.65
C LEU A 46 0.16 5.67 -3.15
N LEU A 47 -0.46 4.56 -2.73
CA LEU A 47 -0.32 4.08 -1.35
C LEU A 47 1.11 3.62 -1.04
N LEU A 48 1.76 2.88 -1.93
CA LEU A 48 3.16 2.47 -1.74
C LEU A 48 4.10 3.69 -1.62
N ALA A 49 3.92 4.69 -2.50
CA ALA A 49 4.64 5.95 -2.41
C ALA A 49 4.38 6.67 -1.07
N ALA A 50 3.13 6.75 -0.62
CA ALA A 50 2.76 7.36 0.66
C ALA A 50 3.32 6.61 1.88
N THR A 51 3.65 5.33 1.73
CA THR A 51 4.29 4.53 2.79
C THR A 51 5.82 4.61 2.77
N SER A 52 6.41 5.21 1.73
CA SER A 52 7.86 5.30 1.56
C SER A 52 8.50 6.13 2.67
N ARG A 53 9.62 5.63 3.20
CA ARG A 53 10.43 6.33 4.21
C ARG A 53 11.65 6.90 3.50
N PRO A 54 11.59 8.12 2.95
CA PRO A 54 12.69 8.69 2.15
C PRO A 54 14.02 8.71 2.91
N GLN A 55 13.97 8.83 4.23
CA GLN A 55 15.14 8.81 5.11
C GLN A 55 15.94 7.49 5.04
N LEU A 56 15.27 6.36 4.79
CA LEU A 56 15.96 5.07 4.61
C LEU A 56 16.71 5.00 3.28
N SER A 57 16.19 5.67 2.24
CA SER A 57 16.86 5.71 0.93
C SER A 57 18.12 6.57 0.95
N VAL A 58 18.10 7.68 1.70
CA VAL A 58 19.26 8.57 1.84
C VAL A 58 20.38 7.93 2.64
N HIS A 59 20.06 7.06 3.60
CA HIS A 59 21.07 6.33 4.39
C HIS A 59 21.94 5.37 3.56
N TYR A 60 21.51 5.06 2.33
CA TYR A 60 22.15 4.10 1.43
C TYR A 60 22.93 4.77 0.27
N LEU A 61 22.91 6.11 0.19
CA LEU A 61 23.67 6.91 -0.77
C LEU A 61 24.98 7.40 -0.12
#